data_AF-A0A4Z1GQX4-F1
#
_entry.id   AF-A0A4Z1GQX4-F1
#
_cell.length_a   1.000
_cell.length_b   1.000
_cell.length_c   1.000
_cell.angle_alpha   90.00
_cell.angle_beta   90.00
_cell.angle_gamma   90.00
#
_symmetry.space_group_name_H-M   'P 1'
#
loop_
_entity.id
_entity.type
_entity.pdbx_description
1 polymer ?
#
loop_
_entity_poly.entity_id
_entity_poly.type
_entity_poly.pdbx_seq_one_letter_code
_entity_poly.pdbx_strand_id
1 'polypeptide(L)'
;MELTPEVQGSNLQAFEAAYLWEFFHNITTAIMQRRMLSKEDEAAVGADEVEVRREDQDKINRFSRLHQREIGLEDELKSKHKEKEDLDDVSGELELADEDDMIPYKIGDSFISLPLPEVQELLTKSTESIEGEVTMVEEKLSIIREEMTQLKVELYARFGRSINLET
;
A
#
# COMPACT_ATOMS: atom_id res chain seq x y z
N MET A 1 -0.90 34.20 16.57
CA MET A 1 0.21 34.10 15.61
C MET A 1 1.41 33.59 16.40
N GLU A 2 2.00 32.45 16.14
CA GLU A 2 1.98 31.58 14.97
C GLU A 2 2.49 30.19 15.37
N LEU A 3 1.88 29.18 14.74
CA LEU A 3 2.49 27.96 14.16
C LEU A 3 3.08 26.88 15.09
N THR A 4 2.34 25.79 15.17
CA THR A 4 2.78 24.42 15.49
C THR A 4 3.85 23.94 14.50
N PRO A 5 4.84 23.14 14.93
CA PRO A 5 5.76 22.51 13.99
C PRO A 5 5.14 21.24 13.41
N GLU A 6 4.85 21.32 12.12
CA GLU A 6 4.48 20.24 11.20
C GLU A 6 5.75 19.68 10.55
N VAL A 7 6.24 18.50 10.97
CA VAL A 7 7.10 17.56 10.20
C VAL A 7 7.04 16.22 10.99
N GLN A 8 6.60 15.07 10.48
CA GLN A 8 7.32 14.21 9.54
C GLN A 8 6.43 13.06 9.05
N GLY A 9 5.92 13.18 7.81
CA GLY A 9 5.38 12.07 7.02
C GLY A 9 6.46 11.27 6.27
N SER A 10 7.75 11.51 6.54
CA SER A 10 8.89 10.97 5.79
C SER A 10 9.66 9.86 6.52
N ASN A 11 9.25 9.47 7.73
CA ASN A 11 9.98 8.49 8.54
C ASN A 11 9.42 7.05 8.46
N LEU A 12 8.18 6.85 7.99
CA LEU A 12 7.57 5.51 7.92
C LEU A 12 8.27 4.62 6.88
N GLN A 13 8.53 5.13 5.68
CA GLN A 13 9.22 4.38 4.62
C GLN A 13 10.66 3.99 4.98
N ALA A 14 11.37 4.82 5.77
CA ALA A 14 12.72 4.51 6.24
C ALA A 14 12.73 3.45 7.35
N PHE A 15 11.73 3.49 8.25
CA PHE A 15 11.52 2.44 9.24
C PHE A 15 11.11 1.11 8.59
N GLU A 16 10.19 1.12 7.63
CA GLU A 16 9.76 -0.10 6.91
C GLU A 16 10.88 -0.71 6.04
N ALA A 17 11.70 0.11 5.39
CA ALA A 17 12.89 -0.35 4.68
C ALA A 17 13.95 -0.95 5.62
N ALA A 18 14.08 -0.43 6.85
CA ALA A 18 14.94 -1.01 7.87
C ALA A 18 14.41 -2.36 8.39
N TYR A 19 13.10 -2.49 8.60
CA TYR A 19 12.45 -3.75 8.96
C TYR A 19 12.58 -4.81 7.86
N LEU A 20 12.42 -4.44 6.59
CA LEU A 20 12.65 -5.32 5.46
C LEU A 20 14.14 -5.66 5.30
N TRP A 21 15.06 -4.71 5.52
CA TRP A 21 16.50 -4.99 5.50
C TRP A 21 16.90 -5.94 6.63
N GLU A 22 16.35 -5.81 7.84
CA GLU A 22 16.54 -6.75 8.93
C GLU A 22 15.94 -8.12 8.63
N PHE A 23 14.74 -8.19 8.04
CA PHE A 23 14.10 -9.43 7.57
C PHE A 23 14.97 -10.18 6.54
N PHE A 24 15.47 -9.46 5.52
CA PHE A 24 16.39 -10.03 4.52
C PHE A 24 17.78 -10.34 5.09
N HIS A 25 18.31 -9.49 5.99
CA HIS A 25 19.60 -9.68 6.64
C HIS A 25 19.58 -10.92 7.54
N ASN A 26 18.51 -11.16 8.30
CA ASN A 26 18.42 -12.32 9.19
C ASN A 26 18.38 -13.64 8.39
N ILE A 27 17.63 -13.66 7.28
CA ILE A 27 17.59 -14.80 6.34
C ILE A 27 18.96 -14.99 5.67
N THR A 28 19.58 -13.91 5.18
CA THR A 28 20.86 -13.98 4.46
C THR A 28 22.03 -14.34 5.39
N THR A 29 22.03 -13.84 6.63
CA THR A 29 23.03 -14.13 7.66
C THR A 29 22.92 -15.56 8.16
N ALA A 30 21.71 -16.10 8.33
CA ALA A 30 21.50 -17.52 8.61
C ALA A 30 22.07 -18.41 7.48
N ILE A 31 21.88 -18.00 6.21
CA ILE A 31 22.45 -18.70 5.04
C ILE A 31 23.99 -18.60 5.00
N MET A 32 24.58 -17.46 5.38
CA MET A 32 26.03 -17.27 5.35
C MET A 32 26.76 -17.93 6.52
N GLN A 33 26.18 -18.00 7.73
CA GLN A 33 26.76 -18.70 8.88
C GLN A 33 26.90 -20.21 8.61
N ARG A 34 26.02 -20.80 7.79
CA ARG A 34 26.10 -22.19 7.28
C ARG A 34 27.38 -22.51 6.50
N ARG A 35 28.06 -21.50 5.91
CA ARG A 35 29.30 -21.71 5.13
C ARG A 35 30.57 -21.79 5.98
N MET A 36 30.51 -21.50 7.29
CA MET A 36 31.69 -21.43 8.17
C MET A 36 31.59 -22.27 9.45
N LEU A 37 30.70 -23.28 9.53
CA LEU A 37 30.67 -24.20 10.67
C LEU A 37 31.68 -25.35 10.52
N SER A 38 32.41 -25.65 11.59
CA SER A 38 33.26 -26.83 11.70
C SER A 38 32.44 -28.09 12.00
N LYS A 39 32.93 -29.25 11.53
CA LYS A 39 32.28 -30.57 11.60
C LYS A 39 31.79 -31.02 12.99
N GLU A 40 32.22 -30.38 14.07
CA GLU A 40 31.80 -30.70 15.44
C GLU A 40 30.47 -30.04 15.83
N ASP A 41 30.08 -28.93 15.19
CA ASP A 41 28.82 -28.21 15.46
C ASP A 41 27.64 -28.77 14.65
N GLU A 42 27.88 -29.51 13.56
CA GLU A 42 26.82 -30.16 12.74
C GLU A 42 26.04 -31.24 13.52
N ALA A 43 26.63 -31.83 14.57
CA ALA A 43 26.02 -32.91 15.34
C ALA A 43 24.97 -32.43 16.37
N ALA A 44 24.96 -31.13 16.71
CA ALA A 44 24.07 -30.57 17.73
C ALA A 44 22.83 -29.87 17.16
N VAL A 45 22.81 -29.54 15.85
CA VAL A 45 21.74 -28.73 15.20
C VAL A 45 20.79 -29.58 14.33
N GLY A 46 20.80 -30.90 14.51
CA GLY A 46 20.12 -31.86 13.64
C GLY A 46 18.59 -31.99 13.79
N ALA A 47 17.84 -30.96 14.19
CA ALA A 47 16.39 -31.13 14.39
C ALA A 47 15.45 -30.05 13.82
N ASP A 48 15.90 -28.89 13.31
CA ASP A 48 14.96 -27.90 12.75
C ASP A 48 15.54 -26.95 11.69
N GLU A 49 16.64 -27.32 11.02
CA GLU A 49 17.20 -26.51 9.93
C GLU A 49 16.50 -26.80 8.59
N VAL A 50 15.41 -26.07 8.31
CA VAL A 50 14.72 -26.13 7.02
C VAL A 50 15.60 -25.50 5.93
N GLU A 51 16.08 -26.32 4.99
CA GLU A 51 16.82 -25.84 3.83
C GLU A 51 15.92 -25.03 2.88
N VAL A 52 16.30 -23.77 2.62
CA VAL A 52 15.63 -22.87 1.67
C VAL A 52 15.93 -23.31 0.24
N ARG A 53 14.90 -23.73 -0.49
CA ARG A 53 15.02 -24.10 -1.91
C ARG A 53 14.82 -22.87 -2.80
N ARG A 54 15.21 -23.00 -4.07
CA ARG A 54 14.97 -21.95 -5.08
C ARG A 54 13.48 -21.60 -5.20
N GLU A 55 12.61 -22.61 -5.20
CA GLU A 55 11.15 -22.42 -5.25
C GLU A 55 10.63 -21.62 -4.05
N ASP A 56 11.21 -21.81 -2.87
CA ASP A 56 10.84 -21.06 -1.67
C ASP A 56 11.28 -19.60 -1.78
N GLN A 57 12.49 -19.36 -2.31
CA GLN A 57 12.98 -18.01 -2.57
C GLN A 57 12.13 -17.27 -3.61
N ASP A 58 11.63 -17.97 -4.63
CA ASP A 58 10.73 -17.39 -5.63
C ASP A 58 9.39 -16.96 -4.99
N LYS A 59 8.85 -17.77 -4.05
CA LYS A 59 7.66 -17.41 -3.27
C LYS A 59 7.90 -16.21 -2.36
N ILE A 60 9.05 -16.15 -1.68
CA ILE A 60 9.45 -15.00 -0.85
C ILE A 60 9.54 -13.74 -1.70
N ASN A 61 10.20 -13.80 -2.85
CA ASN A 61 10.32 -12.67 -3.77
C ASN A 61 8.96 -12.23 -4.30
N ARG A 62 8.06 -13.17 -4.59
CA ARG A 62 6.69 -12.87 -5.03
C ARG A 62 5.91 -12.18 -3.93
N PHE A 63 5.98 -12.69 -2.70
CA PHE A 63 5.35 -12.09 -1.53
C PHE A 63 5.79 -10.64 -1.32
N SER A 64 7.10 -10.37 -1.38
CA SER A 64 7.62 -8.99 -1.24
C SER A 64 7.09 -8.05 -2.32
N ARG A 65 6.98 -8.51 -3.58
CA ARG A 65 6.43 -7.68 -4.68
C ARG A 65 4.94 -7.41 -4.52
N LEU A 66 4.18 -8.39 -4.05
CA LEU A 66 2.76 -8.25 -3.81
C LEU A 66 2.50 -7.27 -2.68
N HIS A 67 3.25 -7.34 -1.59
CA HIS A 67 3.12 -6.41 -0.48
C HIS A 67 3.48 -4.98 -0.86
N GLN A 68 4.57 -4.76 -1.61
CA GLN A 68 4.88 -3.42 -2.15
C GLN A 68 3.75 -2.87 -3.02
N ARG A 69 3.09 -3.74 -3.79
CA ARG A 69 1.95 -3.36 -4.62
C ARG A 69 0.70 -3.08 -3.78
N GLU A 70 0.47 -3.84 -2.71
CA GLU A 70 -0.61 -3.58 -1.75
C GLU A 70 -0.46 -2.19 -1.16
N ILE A 71 0.71 -1.85 -0.60
CA ILE A 71 0.98 -0.52 -0.02
C ILE A 71 0.68 0.59 -1.05
N GLY A 72 1.20 0.46 -2.26
CA GLY A 72 0.96 1.46 -3.31
C GLY A 72 -0.52 1.61 -3.68
N LEU A 73 -1.29 0.52 -3.66
CA LEU A 73 -2.73 0.57 -3.92
C LEU A 73 -3.52 1.11 -2.71
N GLU A 74 -3.07 0.87 -1.47
CA GLU A 74 -3.67 1.47 -0.27
C GLU A 74 -3.45 2.99 -0.25
N ASP A 75 -2.26 3.46 -0.63
CA ASP A 75 -1.97 4.88 -0.80
C ASP A 75 -2.83 5.50 -1.92
N GLU A 76 -2.97 4.81 -3.05
CA GLU A 76 -3.85 5.24 -4.15
C GLU A 76 -5.31 5.34 -3.68
N LEU A 77 -5.80 4.32 -2.98
CA LEU A 77 -7.18 4.28 -2.45
C LEU A 77 -7.42 5.44 -1.48
N LYS A 78 -6.49 5.70 -0.57
CA LYS A 78 -6.55 6.82 0.36
C LYS A 78 -6.59 8.16 -0.35
N SER A 79 -5.79 8.32 -1.41
CA SER A 79 -5.81 9.54 -2.22
C SER A 79 -7.17 9.74 -2.90
N LYS A 80 -7.78 8.68 -3.43
CA LYS A 80 -9.09 8.75 -4.09
C LYS A 80 -10.21 9.06 -3.12
N HIS A 81 -10.17 8.50 -1.91
CA HIS A 81 -11.15 8.85 -0.87
C HIS A 81 -11.06 10.32 -0.48
N LYS A 82 -9.85 10.87 -0.38
CA LYS A 82 -9.66 12.29 -0.12
C LYS A 82 -10.21 13.15 -1.26
N GLU A 83 -9.95 12.78 -2.52
CA GLU A 83 -10.48 13.52 -3.67
C GLU A 83 -12.02 13.49 -3.70
N LYS A 84 -12.63 12.36 -3.32
CA LYS A 84 -14.08 12.26 -3.15
C LYS A 84 -14.59 13.19 -2.04
N GLU A 85 -13.96 13.19 -0.87
CA GLU A 85 -14.29 14.07 0.24
C GLU A 85 -14.21 15.54 -0.18
N ASP A 86 -13.14 15.94 -0.88
CA ASP A 86 -12.97 17.29 -1.40
C ASP A 86 -14.12 17.68 -2.38
N LEU A 87 -14.60 16.75 -3.22
CA LEU A 87 -15.74 16.98 -4.12
C LEU A 87 -17.08 17.06 -3.39
N ASP A 88 -17.28 16.23 -2.38
CA ASP A 88 -18.49 16.21 -1.55
C ASP A 88 -18.60 17.52 -0.74
N ASP A 89 -17.47 18.01 -0.21
CA ASP A 89 -17.38 19.30 0.48
C ASP A 89 -17.73 20.46 -0.46
N VAL A 90 -17.15 20.52 -1.65
CA VAL A 90 -17.46 21.54 -2.66
C VAL A 90 -18.94 21.47 -3.08
N SER A 91 -19.47 20.26 -3.26
CA SER A 91 -20.89 20.08 -3.61
C SER A 91 -21.80 20.59 -2.50
N GLY A 92 -21.45 20.34 -1.23
CA GLY A 92 -22.16 20.85 -0.05
C GLY A 92 -22.13 22.38 0.06
N GLU A 93 -21.00 23.01 -0.25
CA GLU A 93 -20.90 24.48 -0.28
C GLU A 93 -21.81 25.13 -1.32
N LEU A 94 -22.07 24.43 -2.43
CA LEU A 94 -22.89 24.90 -3.54
C LEU A 94 -24.40 24.65 -3.35
N GLU A 95 -24.84 23.93 -2.31
CA GLU A 95 -26.26 23.59 -2.12
C GLU A 95 -27.18 24.81 -1.91
N LEU A 96 -26.65 25.92 -1.39
CA LEU A 96 -27.39 27.15 -1.11
C LEU A 96 -27.19 28.24 -2.17
N ALA A 97 -26.41 27.96 -3.22
CA ALA A 97 -26.18 28.92 -4.31
C ALA A 97 -27.42 29.04 -5.20
N ASP A 98 -27.61 30.21 -5.81
CA ASP A 98 -28.71 30.42 -6.74
C ASP A 98 -28.38 29.77 -8.10
N GLU A 99 -29.38 29.18 -8.78
CA GLU A 99 -29.18 28.48 -10.07
C GLU A 99 -28.59 29.38 -11.17
N ASP A 100 -28.77 30.69 -11.06
CA ASP A 100 -28.26 31.70 -12.00
C ASP A 100 -26.82 32.16 -11.67
N ASP A 101 -26.22 31.66 -10.58
CA ASP A 101 -24.87 32.03 -10.17
C ASP A 101 -23.80 31.48 -11.13
N MET A 102 -22.80 32.32 -11.39
CA MET A 102 -21.64 31.98 -12.20
C MET A 102 -20.50 31.53 -11.29
N ILE A 103 -20.19 30.24 -11.33
CA ILE A 103 -19.19 29.59 -10.48
C ILE A 103 -17.84 29.51 -11.21
N PRO A 104 -16.73 30.02 -10.64
CA PRO A 104 -15.40 29.85 -11.22
C PRO A 104 -14.94 28.38 -11.13
N TYR A 105 -14.84 27.71 -12.28
CA TYR A 105 -14.38 26.33 -12.40
C TYR A 105 -12.93 26.28 -12.90
N LYS A 106 -12.07 25.50 -12.25
CA LYS A 106 -10.64 25.42 -12.57
C LYS A 106 -10.36 24.35 -13.64
N ILE A 107 -9.65 24.73 -14.70
CA ILE A 107 -9.15 23.80 -15.73
C ILE A 107 -7.65 24.06 -15.93
N GLY A 108 -6.81 23.11 -15.51
CA GLY A 108 -5.37 23.29 -15.49
C GLY A 108 -4.97 24.47 -14.60
N ASP A 109 -4.36 25.51 -15.20
CA ASP A 109 -3.92 26.73 -14.52
C ASP A 109 -4.88 27.93 -14.72
N SER A 110 -6.04 27.72 -15.33
CA SER A 110 -7.01 28.78 -15.64
C SER A 110 -8.37 28.52 -15.00
N PHE A 111 -9.16 29.59 -14.83
CA PHE A 111 -10.54 29.53 -14.35
C PHE A 111 -11.51 29.98 -15.43
N ILE A 112 -12.63 29.27 -15.56
CA ILE A 112 -13.74 29.61 -16.45
C ILE A 112 -15.00 29.72 -15.59
N SER A 113 -15.76 30.79 -15.75
CA SER A 113 -17.05 30.92 -15.07
C SER A 113 -18.10 30.08 -15.79
N LEU A 114 -18.70 29.12 -15.09
CA LEU A 114 -19.77 28.26 -15.59
C LEU A 114 -21.04 28.47 -14.75
N PRO A 115 -22.24 28.33 -15.34
CA PRO A 115 -23.48 28.33 -14.57
C PRO A 115 -23.49 27.19 -13.53
N LEU A 116 -24.13 27.41 -12.38
CA LEU A 116 -24.22 26.42 -11.31
C LEU A 116 -24.68 25.02 -11.78
N PRO A 117 -25.73 24.87 -12.63
CA PRO A 117 -26.16 23.55 -13.10
C PRO A 117 -25.09 22.79 -13.87
N GLU A 118 -24.27 23.48 -14.65
CA GLU A 118 -23.17 22.87 -15.41
C GLU A 118 -22.04 22.40 -14.48
N VAL A 119 -21.72 23.19 -13.44
CA VAL A 119 -20.74 22.78 -12.42
C VAL A 119 -21.24 21.56 -11.64
N GLN A 120 -22.51 21.51 -11.26
CA GLN A 120 -23.10 20.37 -10.56
C GLN A 120 -23.07 19.08 -11.40
N GLU A 121 -23.31 19.17 -12.72
CA GLU A 121 -23.16 18.04 -13.63
C GLU A 121 -21.70 17.55 -13.70
N LEU A 122 -20.75 18.47 -13.79
CA LEU A 122 -19.32 18.15 -13.81
C LEU A 122 -18.84 17.51 -12.49
N LEU A 123 -19.29 18.02 -11.35
CA LEU A 123 -18.99 17.46 -10.03
C LEU A 123 -19.56 16.04 -9.91
N THR A 124 -20.83 15.85 -10.27
CA THR A 124 -21.49 14.52 -10.25
C THR A 124 -20.70 13.51 -11.09
N LYS A 125 -20.34 13.87 -12.32
CA LYS A 125 -19.57 13.00 -13.20
C LYS A 125 -18.17 12.67 -12.65
N SER A 126 -17.54 13.64 -11.98
CA SER A 126 -16.22 13.43 -11.35
C SER A 126 -16.33 12.47 -10.17
N THR A 127 -17.35 12.64 -9.32
CA THR A 127 -17.65 11.72 -8.21
C THR A 127 -17.91 10.30 -8.71
N GLU A 128 -18.76 10.12 -9.74
CA GLU A 128 -19.03 8.80 -10.34
C GLU A 128 -17.75 8.15 -10.89
N SER A 129 -16.87 8.94 -11.53
CA SER A 129 -15.59 8.44 -12.03
C SER A 129 -14.69 7.95 -10.89
N ILE A 130 -14.58 8.73 -9.81
CA ILE A 130 -13.77 8.38 -8.64
C ILE A 130 -14.33 7.14 -7.95
N GLU A 131 -15.65 7.01 -7.80
CA GLU A 131 -16.28 5.82 -7.22
C GLU A 131 -15.99 4.55 -8.03
N GLY A 132 -16.03 4.64 -9.37
CA GLY A 132 -15.62 3.56 -10.24
C GLY A 132 -14.15 3.19 -10.07
N GLU A 133 -13.27 4.17 -9.95
CA GLU A 133 -11.84 3.94 -9.71
C GLU A 133 -11.53 3.35 -8.34
N VAL A 134 -12.22 3.81 -7.29
CA VAL A 134 -12.17 3.23 -5.93
C VAL A 134 -12.52 1.75 -5.99
N THR A 135 -13.65 1.41 -6.62
CA THR A 135 -14.10 0.02 -6.77
C THR A 135 -13.03 -0.84 -7.46
N MET A 136 -12.44 -0.34 -8.56
CA MET A 136 -11.36 -1.07 -9.26
C MET A 136 -10.10 -1.25 -8.41
N VAL A 137 -9.74 -0.29 -7.57
CA VAL A 137 -8.57 -0.38 -6.69
C VAL A 137 -8.84 -1.38 -5.56
N GLU A 138 -10.03 -1.36 -4.97
CA GLU A 138 -10.45 -2.33 -3.94
C GLU A 138 -10.45 -3.76 -4.47
N GLU A 139 -10.94 -3.99 -5.68
CA GLU A 139 -10.89 -5.31 -6.34
C GLU A 139 -9.45 -5.80 -6.51
N LYS A 140 -8.54 -4.93 -6.96
CA LYS A 140 -7.10 -5.27 -7.08
C LYS A 140 -6.47 -5.58 -5.73
N LEU A 141 -6.80 -4.81 -4.69
CA LEU A 141 -6.33 -5.05 -3.32
C LEU A 141 -6.82 -6.40 -2.80
N SER A 142 -8.10 -6.72 -3.02
CA SER A 142 -8.68 -8.01 -2.63
C SER A 142 -7.92 -9.19 -3.24
N ILE A 143 -7.65 -9.14 -4.55
CA ILE A 143 -6.90 -10.18 -5.26
C ILE A 143 -5.47 -10.33 -4.69
N ILE A 144 -4.79 -9.21 -4.43
CA ILE A 144 -3.42 -9.23 -3.89
C ILE A 144 -3.41 -9.82 -2.48
N ARG A 145 -4.35 -9.42 -1.63
CA ARG A 145 -4.49 -9.93 -0.25
C ARG A 145 -4.77 -11.42 -0.23
N GLU A 146 -5.60 -11.91 -1.15
CA GLU A 146 -5.86 -13.33 -1.31
C GLU A 146 -4.58 -14.10 -1.71
N GLU A 147 -3.85 -13.62 -2.74
CA GLU A 147 -2.59 -14.24 -3.19
C GLU A 147 -1.53 -14.23 -2.08
N MET A 148 -1.39 -13.14 -1.34
CA MET A 148 -0.49 -13.05 -0.20
C MET A 148 -0.87 -13.99 0.93
N THR A 149 -2.16 -14.16 1.22
CA THR A 149 -2.64 -15.09 2.25
C THR A 149 -2.27 -16.53 1.88
N GLN A 150 -2.46 -16.91 0.62
CA GLN A 150 -2.07 -18.22 0.12
C GLN A 150 -0.55 -18.44 0.25
N LEU A 151 0.25 -17.45 -0.16
CA LEU A 151 1.71 -17.50 -0.02
C LEU A 151 2.16 -17.57 1.45
N LYS A 152 1.51 -16.86 2.38
CA LYS A 152 1.80 -16.97 3.82
C LYS A 152 1.58 -18.40 4.30
N VAL A 153 0.44 -19.02 3.98
CA VAL A 153 0.15 -20.40 4.38
C VAL A 153 1.21 -21.36 3.84
N GLU A 154 1.59 -21.25 2.57
CA GLU A 154 2.61 -22.10 1.96
C GLU A 154 3.99 -21.94 2.61
N LEU A 155 4.40 -20.70 2.88
CA LEU A 155 5.69 -20.39 3.49
C LEU A 155 5.72 -20.84 4.97
N TYR A 156 4.66 -20.63 5.74
CA TYR A 156 4.57 -21.11 7.12
C TYR A 156 4.48 -22.64 7.22
N ALA A 157 3.80 -23.30 6.29
CA ALA A 157 3.80 -24.77 6.23
C ALA A 157 5.20 -25.33 5.92
N ARG A 158 6.04 -24.57 5.21
CA ARG A 158 7.38 -24.98 4.81
C ARG A 158 8.43 -24.70 5.88
N PHE A 159 8.41 -23.50 6.45
CA PHE A 159 9.45 -22.99 7.35
C PHE A 159 9.01 -22.94 8.82
N GLY A 160 7.72 -23.13 9.12
CA GLY A 160 7.20 -23.18 10.48
C GLY A 160 7.54 -21.92 11.28
N ARG A 161 8.18 -22.09 12.44
CA ARG A 161 8.57 -20.99 13.35
C ARG A 161 9.86 -20.28 12.95
N SER A 162 10.55 -20.75 11.90
CA SER A 162 11.82 -20.17 11.47
C SER A 162 11.64 -18.91 10.61
N ILE A 163 10.41 -18.51 10.30
CA ILE A 163 10.07 -17.28 9.56
C ILE A 163 9.01 -16.47 10.29
N ASN A 164 9.03 -15.16 10.10
CA ASN A 164 7.98 -14.25 10.55
C ASN A 164 7.44 -13.45 9.36
N LEU A 165 6.18 -13.68 8.99
CA LEU A 165 5.47 -13.01 7.90
C LEU A 165 4.25 -12.21 8.41
N GLU A 166 4.22 -11.94 9.72
CA GLU A 166 3.27 -11.00 10.32
C GLU A 166 3.58 -9.59 9.79
N THR A 167 2.53 -8.94 9.30
CA THR A 167 2.49 -7.56 8.79
C THR A 167 1.26 -6.92 9.37
#